data_AF-A0A1R2D122-F1
#
_entry.id   AF-A0A1R2D122-F1
#
_cell.length_a   1.000
_cell.length_b   1.000
_cell.length_c   1.000
_cell.angle_alpha   90.00
_cell.angle_beta   90.00
_cell.angle_gamma   90.00
#
_symmetry.space_group_name_H-M   'P 1'
#
loop_
_entity.id
_entity.type
_entity.pdbx_description
1 polymer ?
#
loop_
_entity_poly.entity_id
_entity_poly.type
_entity_poly.pdbx_seq_one_letter_code
_entity_poly.pdbx_strand_id
1 'polypeptide(L)'
;MQNRPNTAMGFTDCPLNDSEIDMIPECYHYSNKCICFMCTCGKHICPSQRRVIATKHSYKSSYRRSFSRPSMTPTPPKSQITYRRNEQKMDLETEYMKKYPGFTVEYVPIEEKSTPRFNLKLDTATQYKVDYPNWGPVDYFHTKRPQHPHHDTKLKFQAVTSYEYFYQPVKIPESMKKMQTNMIKGSKFAMPMQSSSQRDYKKFSNDYLAKHEQKKVEEYKPLNYNPNQFKSTSHATYVKSGSKKKDPNVIRKLAMLNAK
;
A
#
# COMPACT_ATOMS: atom_id res chain seq x y z
N MET A 1 26.18 18.64 2.22
CA MET A 1 25.05 17.75 1.87
C MET A 1 24.44 18.28 0.59
N GLN A 2 24.63 17.54 -0.51
CA GLN A 2 24.20 17.95 -1.85
C GLN A 2 22.69 17.71 -1.99
N ASN A 3 21.94 18.76 -2.29
CA ASN A 3 20.53 18.66 -2.67
C ASN A 3 20.46 17.94 -4.01
N ARG A 4 19.96 16.69 -4.03
CA ARG A 4 19.64 16.01 -5.27
C ARG A 4 18.38 16.64 -5.87
N PRO A 5 18.39 17.13 -7.13
CA PRO A 5 17.17 17.51 -7.81
C PRO A 5 16.39 16.23 -8.14
N ASN A 6 15.21 16.09 -7.54
CA ASN A 6 14.25 15.07 -7.94
C ASN A 6 13.64 15.48 -9.29
N THR A 7 14.20 14.95 -10.39
CA THR A 7 13.51 14.90 -11.68
C THR A 7 12.43 13.83 -11.59
N ALA A 8 11.23 14.24 -11.19
CA ALA A 8 10.01 13.43 -11.27
C ALA A 8 9.11 13.98 -12.38
N MET A 9 8.48 13.04 -13.07
CA MET A 9 7.63 13.17 -14.26
C MET A 9 6.61 14.32 -14.17
N GLY A 10 6.29 14.88 -15.33
CA GLY A 10 5.44 16.07 -15.51
C GLY A 10 3.99 15.91 -15.04
N PHE A 11 3.77 16.11 -13.74
CA PHE A 11 2.52 16.68 -13.24
C PHE A 11 2.66 18.19 -13.28
N THR A 12 1.89 18.85 -14.15
CA THR A 12 1.92 20.31 -14.31
C THR A 12 1.40 21.05 -13.08
N ASP A 13 0.67 20.37 -12.20
CA ASP A 13 0.06 20.98 -11.02
C ASP A 13 0.70 20.46 -9.73
N CYS A 14 1.19 21.40 -8.93
CA CYS A 14 1.66 21.09 -7.59
C CYS A 14 0.46 20.64 -6.75
N PRO A 15 0.55 19.52 -6.00
CA PRO A 15 -0.53 19.06 -5.12
C PRO A 15 -0.85 20.04 -3.99
N LEU A 16 -0.06 21.09 -3.77
CA LEU A 16 -0.34 22.17 -2.82
C LEU A 16 -1.16 23.32 -3.44
N ASN A 17 -1.31 23.36 -4.76
CA ASN A 17 -2.01 24.42 -5.48
C ASN A 17 -3.50 24.09 -5.68
N ASP A 18 -3.96 22.97 -5.12
CA ASP A 18 -5.35 22.54 -5.18
C ASP A 18 -6.21 23.42 -4.27
N SER A 19 -7.21 24.10 -4.86
CA SER A 19 -8.16 24.98 -4.16
C SER A 19 -9.01 24.24 -3.10
N GLU A 20 -9.03 22.90 -3.14
CA GLU A 20 -9.72 22.07 -2.15
C GLU A 20 -8.97 21.93 -0.81
N ILE A 21 -7.67 22.24 -0.79
CA ILE A 21 -6.82 22.10 0.40
C ILE A 21 -6.91 23.37 1.24
N ASP A 22 -7.15 23.22 2.54
CA ASP A 22 -7.20 24.37 3.45
C ASP A 22 -5.82 24.97 3.70
N MET A 23 -5.76 26.26 4.05
CA MET A 23 -4.50 26.93 4.38
C MET A 23 -3.79 26.19 5.51
N ILE A 24 -2.53 25.79 5.28
CA ILE A 24 -1.71 25.08 6.27
C ILE A 24 -1.27 26.10 7.32
N PRO A 25 -1.69 25.98 8.60
CA PRO A 25 -1.28 26.91 9.63
C PRO A 25 0.22 26.79 9.94
N GLU A 26 0.84 27.86 10.42
CA GLU A 26 2.27 27.87 10.79
C GLU A 26 2.63 26.79 11.82
N CYS A 27 1.72 26.47 12.77
CA CYS A 27 1.93 25.44 13.79
C CYS A 27 2.16 24.03 13.22
N TYR A 28 1.63 23.72 12.04
CA TYR A 28 1.86 22.45 11.35
C TYR A 28 3.28 22.35 10.79
N HIS A 29 3.90 23.47 10.47
CA HIS A 29 5.29 23.52 10.05
C HIS A 29 6.21 23.23 11.23
N TYR A 30 6.01 23.86 12.38
CA TYR A 30 6.83 23.61 13.58
C TYR A 30 6.76 22.16 14.08
N SER A 31 5.63 21.48 13.85
CA SER A 31 5.43 20.08 14.26
C SER A 31 5.84 19.05 13.20
N ASN A 32 6.45 19.45 12.08
CA ASN A 32 6.77 18.58 10.94
C ASN A 32 5.53 17.82 10.39
N LYS A 33 4.35 18.41 10.53
CA LYS A 33 3.07 17.87 10.03
C LYS A 33 2.58 18.55 8.75
N CYS A 34 3.27 19.60 8.29
CA CYS A 34 2.97 20.26 7.03
C CYS A 34 3.12 19.29 5.83
N ILE A 35 2.26 19.45 4.82
CA ILE A 35 2.30 18.66 3.57
C ILE A 35 3.34 19.19 2.55
N CYS A 36 4.14 20.21 2.91
CA CYS A 36 5.13 20.82 2.03
C CYS A 36 6.18 19.83 1.49
N PHE A 37 6.44 18.73 2.19
CA PHE A 37 7.33 17.65 1.71
C PHE A 37 6.81 16.95 0.44
N MET A 38 5.53 17.14 0.10
CA MET A 38 4.90 16.60 -1.11
C MET A 38 4.99 17.53 -2.31
N CYS A 39 5.45 18.79 -2.17
CA CYS A 39 5.71 19.63 -3.34
C CYS A 39 6.97 19.15 -4.05
N THR A 40 6.79 18.78 -5.31
CA THR A 40 7.85 18.55 -6.31
C THR A 40 8.18 19.82 -7.11
N CYS A 41 7.38 20.87 -6.90
CA CYS A 41 7.30 22.08 -7.69
C CYS A 41 8.41 23.12 -7.45
N GLY A 42 9.17 23.01 -6.35
CA GLY A 42 10.23 23.95 -5.96
C GLY A 42 9.79 25.37 -5.58
N LYS A 43 8.56 25.80 -5.91
CA LYS A 43 8.03 27.15 -5.59
C LYS A 43 7.65 27.32 -4.11
N HIS A 44 7.29 26.23 -3.43
CA HIS A 44 6.87 26.26 -2.03
C HIS A 44 8.07 25.98 -1.11
N ILE A 45 8.48 26.98 -0.32
CA ILE A 45 9.55 26.84 0.67
C ILE A 45 8.93 26.48 2.02
N CYS A 46 9.31 25.33 2.57
CA CYS A 46 8.82 24.90 3.88
C CYS A 46 9.60 25.60 5.02
N PRO A 47 8.95 26.37 5.92
CA PRO A 47 9.63 26.99 7.05
C PRO A 47 10.18 25.97 8.07
N SER A 48 9.66 24.74 8.13
CA SER A 48 10.12 23.71 9.09
C SER A 48 11.54 23.20 8.82
N GLN A 49 12.02 23.29 7.58
CA GLN A 49 13.39 22.88 7.24
C GLN A 49 14.44 23.85 7.78
N ARG A 50 14.03 25.06 8.20
CA ARG A 50 14.93 26.03 8.80
C ARG A 50 14.97 25.84 10.31
N ARG A 51 16.10 25.28 10.74
CA ARG A 51 16.68 25.29 12.09
C ARG A 51 16.20 24.13 12.97
N VAL A 52 17.00 23.07 12.95
CA VAL A 52 17.40 22.45 14.22
C VAL A 52 18.02 23.57 15.05
N ILE A 53 17.23 24.26 15.87
CA ILE A 53 17.75 25.10 16.95
C ILE A 53 18.34 24.11 17.95
N ALA A 54 19.51 23.56 17.61
CA ALA A 54 20.28 22.75 18.52
C ALA A 54 20.82 23.71 19.57
N THR A 55 20.10 23.88 20.67
CA THR A 55 20.63 24.41 21.94
C THR A 55 21.68 23.46 22.55
N LYS A 56 22.44 22.71 21.74
CA LYS A 56 23.42 21.73 22.20
C LYS A 56 24.71 22.35 22.77
N HIS A 57 24.87 23.68 22.74
CA HIS A 57 26.16 24.31 23.03
C HIS A 57 26.14 25.54 23.95
N SER A 58 25.02 25.96 24.54
CA SER A 58 25.03 27.15 25.42
C SER A 58 25.62 26.90 26.82
N TYR A 59 25.78 25.65 27.26
CA TYR A 59 26.38 25.35 28.57
C TYR A 59 27.49 24.31 28.45
N LYS A 60 28.70 24.76 28.11
CA LYS A 60 29.92 23.99 28.35
C LYS A 60 30.41 24.32 29.75
N SER A 61 30.36 23.36 30.67
CA SER A 61 30.93 23.55 32.01
C SER A 61 32.43 23.85 31.90
N SER A 62 32.96 24.64 32.85
CA SER A 62 34.40 24.91 32.97
C SER A 62 35.22 23.62 32.94
N TYR A 63 34.74 22.58 33.64
CA TYR A 63 35.31 21.24 33.62
C TYR A 63 35.48 20.66 32.19
N ARG A 64 34.46 20.75 31.35
CA ARG A 64 34.51 20.21 29.97
C ARG A 64 35.45 21.02 29.06
N ARG A 65 35.72 22.28 29.40
CA ARG A 65 36.72 23.13 28.74
C ARG A 65 38.14 22.74 29.13
N SER A 66 38.37 22.40 30.40
CA SER A 66 39.70 22.08 30.93
C SER A 66 40.15 20.64 30.64
N PHE A 67 39.23 19.71 30.41
CA PHE A 67 39.52 18.28 30.22
C PHE A 67 39.24 17.78 28.79
N SER A 68 39.44 18.61 27.76
CA SER A 68 39.46 18.09 26.39
C SER A 68 40.74 17.27 26.21
N ARG A 69 40.60 15.97 25.96
CA ARG A 69 41.75 15.07 25.71
C ARG A 69 42.67 15.69 24.65
N PRO A 70 43.98 15.83 24.91
CA PRO A 70 44.91 16.28 23.89
C PRO A 70 44.86 15.30 22.71
N SER A 71 44.80 15.84 21.49
CA SER A 71 44.81 15.03 20.28
C SER A 71 46.12 14.26 20.22
N MET A 72 46.06 12.94 20.37
CA MET A 72 47.24 12.12 20.09
C MET A 72 47.52 12.20 18.60
N THR A 73 48.69 12.74 18.26
CA THR A 73 49.20 12.72 16.89
C THR A 73 49.31 11.27 16.44
N PRO A 74 48.65 10.87 15.34
CA PRO A 74 48.71 9.49 14.87
C PRO A 74 50.14 9.14 14.48
N THR A 75 50.66 8.05 15.03
CA THR A 75 51.96 7.49 14.70
C THR A 75 51.97 7.12 13.21
N PRO A 76 53.01 7.47 12.44
CA PRO A 76 53.07 7.12 11.02
C PRO A 76 53.01 5.59 10.85
N PRO A 77 52.19 5.08 9.91
CA PRO A 77 52.07 3.66 9.69
C PRO A 77 53.43 3.09 9.27
N LYS A 78 53.90 2.05 9.96
CA LYS A 78 55.09 1.29 9.56
C LYS A 78 54.86 0.73 8.15
N SER A 79 55.87 0.85 7.30
CA SER A 79 55.84 0.35 5.92
C SER A 79 55.46 -1.13 5.91
N GLN A 80 54.31 -1.43 5.29
CA GLN A 80 53.83 -2.79 5.15
C GLN A 80 54.77 -3.56 4.23
N ILE A 81 55.27 -4.71 4.68
CA ILE A 81 56.02 -5.65 3.86
C ILE A 81 55.06 -6.15 2.78
N THR A 82 55.26 -5.70 1.55
CA THR A 82 54.44 -6.12 0.40
C THR A 82 54.87 -7.51 -0.03
N TYR A 83 54.09 -8.52 0.32
CA TYR A 83 54.26 -9.87 -0.21
C TYR A 83 54.06 -9.85 -1.73
N ARG A 84 54.97 -10.52 -2.47
CA ARG A 84 54.89 -10.63 -3.94
C ARG A 84 53.59 -11.34 -4.32
N ARG A 85 52.81 -10.74 -5.22
CA ARG A 85 51.53 -11.28 -5.67
C ARG A 85 51.78 -12.62 -6.38
N ASN A 86 51.05 -13.67 -6.01
CA ASN A 86 51.15 -14.95 -6.69
C ASN A 86 50.63 -14.81 -8.13
N GLU A 87 51.48 -15.12 -9.11
CA GLU A 87 51.19 -15.04 -10.55
C GLU A 87 50.59 -16.36 -11.10
N GLN A 88 50.47 -17.39 -10.26
CA GLN A 88 49.88 -18.65 -10.66
C GLN A 88 48.39 -18.48 -10.93
N LYS A 89 47.99 -18.73 -12.17
CA LYS A 89 46.60 -18.84 -12.58
C LYS A 89 46.10 -20.23 -12.23
N MET A 90 44.98 -20.32 -11.51
CA MET A 90 44.28 -21.58 -11.33
C MET A 90 43.30 -21.76 -12.49
N ASP A 91 43.25 -22.97 -13.04
CA ASP A 91 42.21 -23.35 -13.99
C ASP A 91 40.89 -23.51 -13.22
N LEU A 92 39.98 -22.57 -13.45
CA LEU A 92 38.67 -22.49 -12.78
C LEU A 92 37.55 -23.15 -13.61
N GLU A 93 37.89 -23.86 -14.69
CA GLU A 93 36.90 -24.57 -15.49
C GLU A 93 36.42 -25.83 -14.78
N THR A 94 35.19 -25.79 -14.30
CA THR A 94 34.54 -26.96 -13.73
C THR A 94 34.06 -27.92 -14.82
N GLU A 95 34.01 -29.23 -14.52
CA GLU A 95 33.45 -30.20 -15.46
C GLU A 95 32.01 -29.89 -15.89
N TYR A 96 31.25 -29.19 -15.03
CA TYR A 96 29.89 -28.76 -15.33
C TYR A 96 29.85 -27.78 -16.51
N MET A 97 30.76 -26.78 -16.52
CA MET A 97 30.87 -25.82 -17.62
C MET A 97 31.29 -26.49 -18.93
N LYS A 98 32.09 -27.57 -18.86
CA LYS A 98 32.46 -28.37 -20.04
C LYS A 98 31.32 -29.25 -20.56
N LYS A 99 30.50 -29.81 -19.67
CA LYS A 99 29.41 -30.74 -20.01
C LYS A 99 28.14 -30.04 -20.46
N TYR A 100 27.90 -28.81 -20.03
CA TYR A 100 26.68 -28.05 -20.34
C TYR A 100 27.01 -26.69 -20.97
N PRO A 101 27.48 -26.65 -22.23
CA PRO A 101 27.56 -25.39 -22.95
C PRO A 101 26.14 -24.80 -23.07
N GLY A 102 26.02 -23.48 -22.93
CA GLY A 102 24.72 -22.81 -23.04
C GLY A 102 24.06 -23.17 -24.38
N PHE A 103 22.81 -23.61 -24.35
CA PHE A 103 22.07 -23.90 -25.57
C PHE A 103 21.51 -22.60 -26.15
N THR A 104 21.66 -22.43 -27.46
CA THR A 104 21.02 -21.37 -28.22
C THR A 104 19.57 -21.77 -28.47
N VAL A 105 18.62 -21.00 -27.92
CA VAL A 105 17.20 -21.19 -28.21
C VAL A 105 16.91 -20.61 -29.59
N GLU A 106 16.62 -21.48 -30.55
CA GLU A 106 16.13 -21.04 -31.87
C GLU A 106 14.73 -20.45 -31.73
N TYR A 107 14.56 -19.22 -32.18
CA TYR A 107 13.26 -18.55 -32.18
C TYR A 107 12.38 -19.14 -33.28
N VAL A 108 11.33 -19.86 -32.88
CA VAL A 108 10.28 -20.27 -33.81
C VAL A 108 9.25 -19.14 -33.88
N PRO A 109 9.07 -18.48 -35.02
CA PRO A 109 8.08 -17.43 -35.18
C PRO A 109 6.68 -18.01 -34.95
N ILE A 110 5.93 -17.38 -34.06
CA ILE A 110 4.55 -17.76 -33.76
C ILE A 110 3.70 -17.33 -34.95
N GLU A 111 3.08 -18.28 -35.64
CA GLU A 111 2.13 -17.97 -36.71
C GLU A 111 0.92 -17.23 -36.14
N GLU A 112 0.74 -15.98 -36.55
CA GLU A 112 -0.42 -15.17 -36.16
C GLU A 112 -1.69 -15.75 -36.78
N LYS A 113 -2.52 -16.39 -35.96
CA LYS A 113 -3.85 -16.85 -36.39
C LYS A 113 -4.70 -15.62 -36.70
N SER A 114 -5.10 -15.46 -37.96
CA SER A 114 -5.98 -14.37 -38.37
C SER A 114 -7.31 -14.46 -37.61
N THR A 115 -7.59 -13.47 -36.78
CA THR A 115 -8.90 -13.38 -36.11
C THR A 115 -9.98 -13.06 -37.14
N PRO A 116 -11.14 -13.74 -37.09
CA PRO A 116 -12.23 -13.47 -38.02
C PRO A 116 -12.73 -12.04 -37.82
N ARG A 117 -12.84 -11.27 -38.91
CA ARG A 117 -13.38 -9.92 -38.88
C ARG A 117 -14.87 -9.96 -38.58
N PHE A 118 -15.30 -9.28 -37.52
CA PHE A 118 -16.72 -9.15 -37.19
C PHE A 118 -17.39 -8.17 -38.17
N ASN A 119 -18.33 -8.68 -38.97
CA ASN A 119 -19.22 -7.85 -39.78
C ASN A 119 -20.31 -7.25 -38.88
N LEU A 120 -20.01 -6.16 -38.17
CA LEU A 120 -21.04 -5.41 -37.46
C LEU A 120 -21.95 -4.71 -38.48
N LYS A 121 -23.19 -5.18 -38.60
CA LYS A 121 -24.26 -4.42 -39.25
C LYS A 121 -24.69 -3.33 -38.28
N LEU A 122 -24.52 -2.07 -38.68
CA LEU A 122 -24.92 -0.92 -37.89
C LEU A 122 -26.45 -0.78 -37.95
N ASP A 123 -27.14 -1.28 -36.93
CA ASP A 123 -28.60 -1.17 -36.83
C ASP A 123 -28.96 0.12 -36.09
N THR A 124 -28.99 1.23 -36.82
CA THR A 124 -29.39 2.54 -36.27
C THR A 124 -30.81 2.86 -36.71
N ALA A 125 -31.73 2.91 -35.75
CA ALA A 125 -33.04 3.48 -35.96
C ALA A 125 -33.01 4.95 -35.52
N THR A 126 -33.59 5.84 -36.33
CA THR A 126 -33.82 7.21 -35.90
C THR A 126 -34.87 7.24 -34.80
N GLN A 127 -34.75 8.21 -33.89
CA GLN A 127 -35.71 8.38 -32.78
C GLN A 127 -37.14 8.55 -33.31
N TYR A 128 -37.30 9.19 -34.46
CA TYR A 128 -38.58 9.27 -35.18
C TYR A 128 -39.21 7.89 -35.50
N LYS A 129 -38.41 6.92 -35.96
CA LYS A 129 -38.91 5.56 -36.26
C LYS A 129 -39.36 4.83 -34.99
N VAL A 130 -38.75 5.16 -33.85
CA VAL A 130 -39.11 4.61 -32.54
C VAL A 130 -40.39 5.25 -32.02
N ASP A 131 -40.53 6.57 -32.19
CA ASP A 131 -41.64 7.35 -31.64
C ASP A 131 -42.94 7.22 -32.46
N TYR A 132 -42.83 6.94 -33.76
CA TYR A 132 -43.96 6.83 -34.68
C TYR A 132 -44.00 5.47 -35.38
N PRO A 133 -44.18 4.35 -34.65
CA PRO A 133 -44.40 3.07 -35.30
C PRO A 133 -45.75 3.12 -36.04
N ASN A 134 -45.83 2.44 -37.18
CA ASN A 134 -47.09 2.31 -37.89
C ASN A 134 -48.02 1.39 -37.08
N TRP A 135 -48.96 1.99 -36.36
CA TRP A 135 -49.94 1.30 -35.54
C TRP A 135 -50.99 0.51 -36.35
N GLY A 136 -50.97 0.62 -37.68
CA GLY A 136 -51.93 -0.03 -38.56
C GLY A 136 -53.34 0.59 -38.46
N PRO A 137 -54.30 0.07 -39.25
CA PRO A 137 -55.70 0.45 -39.09
C PRO A 137 -56.22 0.01 -37.71
N VAL A 138 -56.87 0.94 -37.01
CA VAL A 138 -57.48 0.65 -35.70
C VAL A 138 -58.78 -0.12 -35.95
N ASP A 139 -58.75 -1.42 -35.71
CA ASP A 139 -59.95 -2.24 -35.72
C ASP A 139 -60.80 -1.92 -34.47
N TYR A 140 -61.98 -1.34 -34.69
CA TYR A 140 -62.92 -1.04 -33.63
C TYR A 140 -63.69 -2.30 -33.22
N PHE A 141 -63.26 -2.95 -32.13
CA PHE A 141 -64.02 -4.03 -31.52
C PHE A 141 -65.13 -3.46 -30.63
N HIS A 142 -66.37 -3.49 -31.12
CA HIS A 142 -67.54 -3.18 -30.30
C HIS A 142 -67.88 -4.35 -29.37
N THR A 143 -67.44 -4.29 -28.12
CA THR A 143 -67.87 -5.22 -27.08
C THR A 143 -69.28 -4.86 -26.61
N LYS A 144 -70.26 -5.74 -26.86
CA LYS A 144 -71.69 -5.49 -26.59
C LYS A 144 -72.05 -5.35 -25.09
N ARG A 145 -71.13 -5.63 -24.16
CA ARG A 145 -71.37 -5.49 -22.71
C ARG A 145 -70.07 -5.13 -21.97
N PRO A 146 -70.10 -4.23 -20.97
CA PRO A 146 -68.98 -4.04 -20.06
C PRO A 146 -68.78 -5.33 -19.25
N GLN A 147 -67.70 -6.06 -19.52
CA GLN A 147 -67.26 -7.14 -18.63
C GLN A 147 -66.59 -6.50 -17.41
N HIS A 148 -67.08 -6.82 -16.22
CA HIS A 148 -66.37 -6.49 -14.99
C HIS A 148 -64.96 -7.13 -15.04
N PRO A 149 -63.91 -6.40 -14.64
CA PRO A 149 -62.57 -6.96 -14.62
C PRO A 149 -62.54 -8.17 -13.69
N HIS A 150 -62.28 -9.35 -14.25
CA HIS A 150 -62.04 -10.56 -13.49
C HIS A 150 -60.71 -10.41 -12.76
N HIS A 151 -60.75 -10.08 -11.47
CA HIS A 151 -59.57 -10.06 -10.60
C HIS A 151 -59.20 -11.48 -10.17
N ASP A 152 -58.74 -12.34 -11.10
CA ASP A 152 -58.12 -13.62 -10.74
C ASP A 152 -56.59 -13.44 -10.72
N THR A 153 -56.08 -12.77 -9.69
CA THR A 153 -54.62 -12.58 -9.50
C THR A 153 -53.99 -13.84 -8.91
N LYS A 154 -53.97 -14.93 -9.68
CA LYS A 154 -53.16 -16.12 -9.39
C LYS A 154 -51.76 -16.02 -9.99
N LEU A 155 -51.20 -14.82 -10.04
CA LEU A 155 -49.81 -14.60 -10.43
C LEU A 155 -48.93 -15.11 -9.28
N LYS A 156 -48.37 -16.31 -9.45
CA LYS A 156 -47.34 -16.82 -8.55
C LYS A 156 -46.14 -15.89 -8.67
N PHE A 157 -45.85 -15.16 -7.60
CA PHE A 157 -44.68 -14.30 -7.52
C PHE A 157 -43.42 -15.16 -7.58
N GLN A 158 -42.69 -15.05 -8.69
CA GLN A 158 -41.38 -15.66 -8.86
C GLN A 158 -40.32 -14.57 -8.72
N ALA A 159 -39.99 -14.20 -7.49
CA ALA A 159 -38.81 -13.37 -7.24
C ALA A 159 -37.57 -14.26 -7.15
N VAL A 160 -36.87 -14.38 -8.29
CA VAL A 160 -35.49 -14.85 -8.27
C VAL A 160 -34.61 -13.62 -8.07
N THR A 161 -33.87 -13.61 -6.97
CA THR A 161 -32.93 -12.50 -6.71
C THR A 161 -31.71 -12.64 -7.62
N SER A 162 -31.10 -11.51 -7.99
CA SER A 162 -29.84 -11.52 -8.74
C SER A 162 -28.77 -12.34 -8.01
N TYR A 163 -28.76 -12.28 -6.68
CA TYR A 163 -27.85 -13.08 -5.85
C TYR A 163 -28.04 -14.59 -6.05
N GLU A 164 -29.28 -15.08 -6.03
CA GLU A 164 -29.59 -16.49 -6.28
C GLU A 164 -29.20 -16.93 -7.71
N TYR A 165 -29.33 -16.04 -8.68
CA TYR A 165 -28.93 -16.30 -10.06
C TYR A 165 -27.40 -16.46 -10.20
N PHE A 166 -26.61 -15.59 -9.54
CA PHE A 166 -25.16 -15.59 -9.69
C PHE A 166 -24.42 -16.58 -8.77
N TYR A 167 -25.03 -17.01 -7.67
CA TYR A 167 -24.37 -17.85 -6.66
C TYR A 167 -25.05 -19.21 -6.50
N GLN A 168 -25.23 -19.93 -7.59
CA GLN A 168 -25.69 -21.32 -7.53
C GLN A 168 -24.56 -22.24 -7.06
N PRO A 169 -24.85 -23.25 -6.20
CA PRO A 169 -23.85 -24.20 -5.76
C PRO A 169 -23.28 -24.95 -6.96
N VAL A 170 -22.02 -24.70 -7.27
CA VAL A 170 -21.30 -25.42 -8.33
C VAL A 170 -21.21 -26.89 -7.93
N LYS A 171 -21.91 -27.75 -8.65
CA LYS A 171 -21.78 -29.20 -8.50
C LYS A 171 -20.41 -29.60 -9.03
N ILE A 172 -19.44 -29.73 -8.11
CA ILE A 172 -18.11 -30.24 -8.44
C ILE A 172 -18.29 -31.67 -8.94
N PRO A 173 -17.87 -31.99 -10.18
CA PRO A 173 -18.00 -33.34 -10.72
C PRO A 173 -17.21 -34.31 -9.84
N GLU A 174 -17.81 -35.46 -9.54
CA GLU A 174 -17.28 -36.46 -8.63
C GLU A 174 -15.90 -37.00 -9.05
N SER A 175 -15.54 -36.83 -10.32
CA SER A 175 -14.23 -37.14 -10.89
C SER A 175 -13.07 -36.30 -10.35
N MET A 176 -13.31 -35.10 -9.81
CA MET A 176 -12.26 -34.24 -9.24
C MET A 176 -11.98 -34.53 -7.75
N LYS A 177 -12.78 -35.37 -7.08
CA LYS A 177 -12.61 -35.67 -5.64
C LYS A 177 -11.50 -36.68 -5.34
N LYS A 178 -10.80 -37.22 -6.34
CA LYS A 178 -9.77 -38.25 -6.17
C LYS A 178 -8.43 -37.87 -6.81
N MET A 179 -7.88 -36.71 -6.45
CA MET A 179 -6.41 -36.56 -6.43
C MET A 179 -5.95 -36.68 -4.98
N GLN A 180 -5.85 -37.93 -4.50
CA GLN A 180 -5.02 -38.21 -3.34
C GLN A 180 -3.57 -38.04 -3.80
N THR A 181 -2.98 -36.88 -3.54
CA THR A 181 -1.53 -36.75 -3.52
C THR A 181 -1.04 -37.66 -2.41
N ASN A 182 -0.46 -38.80 -2.76
CA ASN A 182 0.38 -39.55 -1.84
C ASN A 182 1.51 -38.61 -1.45
N MET A 183 1.36 -37.90 -0.32
CA MET A 183 2.44 -37.13 0.25
C MET A 183 3.53 -38.13 0.61
N ILE A 184 4.53 -38.24 -0.26
CA ILE A 184 5.80 -38.87 0.05
C ILE A 184 6.33 -38.05 1.23
N LYS A 185 6.20 -38.60 2.45
CA LYS A 185 6.84 -38.04 3.64
C LYS A 185 8.33 -38.00 3.32
N GLY A 186 8.84 -36.82 3.01
CA GLY A 186 10.27 -36.62 2.82
C GLY A 186 10.98 -37.20 4.03
N SER A 187 11.82 -38.21 3.80
CA SER A 187 12.82 -38.63 4.76
C SER A 187 13.53 -37.37 5.24
N LYS A 188 13.46 -37.09 6.55
CA LYS A 188 14.10 -35.93 7.14
C LYS A 188 15.60 -36.11 6.96
N PHE A 189 16.14 -35.58 5.88
CA PHE A 189 17.57 -35.44 5.71
C PHE A 189 18.02 -34.42 6.76
N ALA A 190 18.52 -34.94 7.88
CA ALA A 190 19.03 -34.14 8.97
C ALA A 190 20.32 -33.46 8.50
N MET A 191 20.20 -32.30 7.87
CA MET A 191 21.36 -31.45 7.58
C MET A 191 21.95 -30.98 8.92
N PRO A 192 23.20 -31.34 9.26
CA PRO A 192 23.87 -30.86 10.47
C PRO A 192 24.41 -29.43 10.26
N MET A 193 23.63 -28.54 9.65
CA MET A 193 23.97 -27.12 9.54
C MET A 193 23.40 -26.36 10.73
N GLN A 194 24.00 -26.56 11.91
CA GLN A 194 23.90 -25.60 12.99
C GLN A 194 25.30 -25.09 13.28
N SER A 195 25.52 -23.77 13.16
CA SER A 195 26.76 -23.15 13.61
C SER A 195 26.90 -23.31 15.12
N SER A 196 28.14 -23.35 15.63
CA SER A 196 28.41 -23.35 17.08
C SER A 196 27.66 -22.21 17.78
N SER A 197 27.63 -21.01 17.16
CA SER A 197 26.88 -19.88 17.69
C SER A 197 25.37 -20.14 17.87
N GLN A 198 24.74 -20.94 17.00
CA GLN A 198 23.32 -21.25 17.13
C GLN A 198 23.05 -22.29 18.21
N ARG A 199 24.01 -23.19 18.49
CA ARG A 199 23.92 -24.15 19.60
C ARG A 199 24.09 -23.47 20.95
N ASP A 200 25.04 -22.54 21.03
CA ASP A 200 25.47 -21.96 22.31
C ASP A 200 24.58 -20.80 22.76
N TYR A 201 24.00 -20.03 21.82
CA TYR A 201 23.13 -18.90 22.13
C TYR A 201 21.65 -19.25 21.91
N LYS A 202 21.09 -20.11 22.76
CA LYS A 202 19.63 -20.27 22.85
C LYS A 202 19.03 -19.03 23.51
N LYS A 203 17.91 -18.52 22.99
CA LYS A 203 17.15 -17.45 23.65
C LYS A 203 16.70 -17.97 25.01
N PHE A 204 17.28 -17.45 26.09
CA PHE A 204 16.81 -17.72 27.45
C PHE A 204 15.37 -17.21 27.56
N SER A 205 14.46 -18.01 28.13
CA SER A 205 13.11 -17.55 28.42
C SER A 205 13.19 -16.42 29.46
N ASN A 206 12.28 -15.45 29.35
CA ASN A 206 12.20 -14.31 30.29
C ASN A 206 12.00 -14.73 31.76
N ASP A 207 11.77 -16.01 32.04
CA ASP A 207 11.64 -16.56 33.39
C ASP A 207 12.97 -16.56 34.19
N TYR A 208 14.10 -16.37 33.51
CA TYR A 208 15.43 -16.26 34.15
C TYR A 208 15.88 -14.81 34.41
N LEU A 209 15.05 -13.81 34.08
CA LEU A 209 15.32 -12.43 34.48
C LEU A 209 15.13 -12.30 36.00
N ALA A 210 16.07 -11.63 36.68
CA ALA A 210 16.06 -11.47 38.13
C ALA A 210 14.70 -10.95 38.61
N LYS A 211 14.08 -11.67 39.57
CA LYS A 211 12.76 -11.34 40.15
C LYS A 211 12.62 -9.88 40.62
N HIS A 212 13.73 -9.20 40.84
CA HIS A 212 13.78 -7.80 41.27
C HIS A 212 13.39 -6.78 40.20
N GLU A 213 13.28 -7.16 38.91
CA GLU A 213 12.83 -6.24 37.84
C GLU A 213 11.37 -6.42 37.42
N GLN A 214 10.64 -7.37 38.02
CA GLN A 214 9.19 -7.47 37.81
C GLN A 214 8.48 -6.37 38.61
N LYS A 215 8.58 -5.11 38.16
CA LYS A 215 7.63 -4.08 38.56
C LYS A 215 6.24 -4.57 38.14
N LYS A 216 5.40 -4.91 39.12
CA LYS A 216 3.96 -5.06 38.90
C LYS A 216 3.51 -3.78 38.20
N VAL A 217 3.09 -3.91 36.95
CA VAL A 217 2.40 -2.83 36.24
C VAL A 217 1.08 -2.68 36.98
N GLU A 218 1.00 -1.73 37.90
CA GLU A 218 -0.28 -1.35 38.49
C GLU A 218 -1.21 -0.95 37.34
N GLU A 219 -2.32 -1.67 37.19
CA GLU A 219 -3.33 -1.34 36.19
C GLU A 219 -3.78 0.10 36.40
N TYR A 220 -3.41 0.96 35.46
CA TYR A 220 -3.81 2.36 35.45
C TYR A 220 -5.34 2.41 35.35
N LYS A 221 -6.01 2.71 36.46
CA LYS A 221 -7.44 3.02 36.44
C LYS A 221 -7.59 4.38 35.76
N PRO A 222 -8.19 4.47 34.56
CA PRO A 222 -8.39 5.75 33.91
C PRO A 222 -9.28 6.62 34.79
N LEU A 223 -8.80 7.81 35.13
CA LEU A 223 -9.60 8.83 35.79
C LEU A 223 -10.83 9.11 34.94
N ASN A 224 -12.03 8.88 35.51
CA ASN A 224 -13.29 9.07 34.83
C ASN A 224 -13.58 10.58 34.77
N TYR A 225 -13.15 11.24 33.69
CA TYR A 225 -13.41 12.65 33.47
C TYR A 225 -14.79 12.85 32.84
N ASN A 226 -15.57 13.78 33.38
CA ASN A 226 -16.84 14.18 32.79
C ASN A 226 -16.55 14.90 31.45
N PRO A 227 -17.00 14.35 30.29
CA PRO A 227 -16.67 14.90 28.97
C PRO A 227 -17.26 16.31 28.73
N ASN A 228 -18.12 16.80 29.62
CA ASN A 228 -18.71 18.13 29.54
C ASN A 228 -18.00 19.17 30.41
N GLN A 229 -16.99 18.80 31.20
CA GLN A 229 -16.38 19.70 32.19
C GLN A 229 -15.58 20.87 31.56
N PHE A 230 -15.24 20.79 30.28
CA PHE A 230 -14.47 21.82 29.56
C PHE A 230 -15.19 22.43 28.35
N LYS A 231 -16.51 22.29 28.25
CA LYS A 231 -17.26 22.93 27.15
C LYS A 231 -17.43 24.43 27.45
N SER A 232 -16.66 25.27 26.77
CA SER A 232 -16.86 26.72 26.78
C SER A 232 -18.15 27.09 26.05
N THR A 233 -18.82 28.16 26.46
CA THR A 233 -20.04 28.70 25.83
C THR A 233 -19.85 28.99 24.33
N SER A 234 -18.62 29.30 23.92
CA SER A 234 -18.22 29.45 22.53
C SER A 234 -18.31 28.16 21.70
N HIS A 235 -18.13 26.97 22.28
CA HIS A 235 -18.26 25.72 21.53
C HIS A 235 -19.73 25.40 21.17
N ALA A 236 -20.71 25.97 21.88
CA ALA A 236 -22.13 25.76 21.58
C ALA A 236 -22.63 26.63 20.40
N THR A 237 -21.99 27.77 20.16
CA THR A 237 -22.42 28.74 19.14
C THR A 237 -21.78 28.53 17.77
N TYR A 238 -20.61 27.88 17.70
CA TYR A 238 -20.00 27.51 16.42
C TYR A 238 -20.55 26.18 15.89
N VAL A 239 -21.76 26.25 15.31
CA VAL A 239 -22.24 25.18 14.42
C VAL A 239 -21.42 25.26 13.13
N LYS A 240 -20.77 24.15 12.75
CA LYS A 240 -19.91 24.04 11.57
C LYS A 240 -20.69 24.48 10.31
N SER A 241 -20.37 25.66 9.76
CA SER A 241 -20.81 26.03 8.41
C SER A 241 -20.09 25.12 7.42
N GLY A 242 -20.87 24.36 6.65
CA GLY A 242 -20.37 23.36 5.72
C GLY A 242 -19.60 23.97 4.54
N SER A 243 -18.28 24.03 4.67
CA SER A 243 -17.39 23.74 3.55
C SER A 243 -16.49 22.60 4.01
N LYS A 244 -16.79 21.38 3.55
CA LYS A 244 -15.98 20.18 3.84
C LYS A 244 -14.67 20.27 3.05
N LYS A 245 -13.80 21.21 3.41
CA LYS A 245 -12.40 21.15 2.98
C LYS A 245 -11.83 19.85 3.53
N LYS A 246 -11.15 19.08 2.67
CA LYS A 246 -10.59 17.78 3.06
C LYS A 246 -9.49 18.05 4.10
N ASP A 247 -9.58 17.39 5.26
CA ASP A 247 -8.54 17.48 6.28
C ASP A 247 -7.21 17.00 5.67
N PRO A 248 -6.14 17.82 5.69
CA PRO A 248 -4.86 17.47 5.11
C PRO A 248 -4.27 16.17 5.70
N ASN A 249 -4.66 15.77 6.92
CA ASN A 249 -4.25 14.50 7.52
C ASN A 249 -4.87 13.28 6.82
N VAL A 250 -6.08 13.41 6.27
CA VAL A 250 -6.76 12.34 5.52
C VAL A 250 -6.07 12.14 4.17
N ILE A 251 -5.71 13.23 3.49
CA ILE A 251 -4.95 13.19 2.23
C ILE A 251 -3.57 12.55 2.47
N ARG A 252 -2.88 12.91 3.56
CA ARG A 252 -1.59 12.31 3.94
C ARG A 252 -1.69 10.79 4.13
N LYS A 253 -2.76 10.30 4.78
CA LYS A 253 -3.00 8.86 4.95
C LYS A 253 -3.22 8.15 3.62
N LEU A 254 -4.03 8.72 2.73
CA LEU A 254 -4.28 8.16 1.39
C LEU A 254 -3.02 8.13 0.53
N ALA A 255 -2.22 9.19 0.55
CA ALA A 255 -0.95 9.25 -0.17
C ALA A 255 0.08 8.22 0.35
N MET A 256 0.12 7.97 1.66
CA MET A 256 0.98 6.94 2.26
C MET A 256 0.54 5.51 1.92
N LEU A 257 -0.77 5.28 1.73
CA LEU A 257 -1.29 3.97 1.32
C LEU A 257 -0.99 3.68 -0.15
N ASN A 258 -1.06 4.68 -1.03
CA ASN A 258 -0.76 4.54 -2.46
C ASN A 258 0.74 4.49 -2.78
N ALA A 259 1.61 4.73 -1.80
CA ALA A 259 3.07 4.70 -1.94
C ALA A 259 3.70 3.35 -1.50
N LYS A 260 2.89 2.36 -1.14
CA LYS A 260 3.30 0.95 -0.91
C LYS A 260 2.90 0.10 -2.10
#